data_AF-A0A966GWB1-F1
#
_entry.id   AF-A0A966GWB1-F1
#
_cell.length_a   1.000
_cell.length_b   1.000
_cell.length_c   1.000
_cell.angle_alpha   90.00
_cell.angle_beta   90.00
_cell.angle_gamma   90.00
#
_symmetry.space_group_name_H-M   'P 1'
#
loop_
_entity.id
_entity.type
_entity.pdbx_description
1 polymer ?
#
loop_
_entity_poly.entity_id
_entity_poly.type
_entity_poly.pdbx_seq_one_letter_code
_entity_poly.pdbx_strand_id
1 'polypeptide(L)' 'MTKLGEYLSQKSVNKSEVARKTGLSRARMNELTLSERSHLRAEELYLIALAIGVSPCELLEALCGGIKLR' A
#
# COMPACT_ATOMS: atom_id res chain seq x y z
N MET A 1 8.08 7.69 -6.82
CA MET A 1 7.36 6.44 -6.51
C MET A 1 6.80 6.62 -5.11
N THR A 2 5.59 6.17 -4.78
CA THR A 2 5.05 6.43 -3.43
C THR A 2 5.77 5.55 -2.39
N LYS A 3 5.71 5.93 -1.10
CA LYS A 3 6.23 5.08 -0.01
C LYS A 3 5.67 3.66 -0.07
N LEU A 4 4.39 3.51 -0.43
CA LEU A 4 3.78 2.20 -0.64
C LEU A 4 4.42 1.46 -1.82
N GLY A 5 4.65 2.15 -2.94
CA GLY A 5 5.35 1.56 -4.09
C GLY A 5 6.75 1.07 -3.74
N GLU A 6 7.51 1.84 -2.96
CA GLU A 6 8.85 1.48 -2.48
C GLU A 6 8.80 0.28 -1.53
N TYR A 7 7.89 0.32 -0.55
CA TYR A 7 7.69 -0.76 0.41
C TYR A 7 7.36 -2.09 -0.28
N LEU A 8 6.43 -2.08 -1.24
CA LEU A 8 6.07 -3.28 -2.00
C LEU A 8 7.22 -3.78 -2.89
N SER A 9 8.01 -2.86 -3.46
CA SER A 9 9.18 -3.20 -4.27
C SER A 9 10.28 -3.86 -3.42
N GLN A 10 10.55 -3.35 -2.22
CA GLN A 10 11.55 -3.91 -1.30
C GLN A 10 11.18 -5.32 -0.83
N LYS A 11 9.88 -5.59 -0.62
CA LYS A 11 9.38 -6.93 -0.26
C LYS A 11 9.17 -7.85 -1.48
N SER A 12 9.60 -7.46 -2.69
CA SER A 12 9.43 -8.23 -3.94
C SER A 12 7.98 -8.68 -4.19
N VAL A 13 7.01 -7.84 -3.82
CA VAL A 13 5.59 -8.17 -3.89
C VAL A 13 5.07 -8.07 -5.33
N ASN A 14 4.34 -9.10 -5.75
CA ASN A 14 3.64 -9.07 -7.03
C ASN A 14 2.37 -8.19 -6.96
N LYS A 15 2.44 -6.98 -7.53
CA LYS A 15 1.33 -6.02 -7.58
C LYS A 15 0.06 -6.59 -8.23
N SER A 16 0.19 -7.43 -9.26
CA SER A 16 -0.97 -8.03 -9.93
C SER A 16 -1.68 -9.04 -9.03
N GLU A 17 -0.92 -9.78 -8.23
CA GLU A 17 -1.47 -10.72 -7.27
C GLU A 17 -2.18 -10.01 -6.12
N VAL A 18 -1.57 -8.95 -5.57
CA VAL A 18 -2.19 -8.12 -4.53
C VAL A 18 -3.49 -7.49 -5.03
N ALA A 19 -3.49 -6.91 -6.23
CA ALA A 19 -4.70 -6.35 -6.83
C ALA A 19 -5.83 -7.40 -6.89
N ARG A 20 -5.51 -8.63 -7.31
CA ARG A 20 -6.47 -9.74 -7.36
C ARG A 20 -6.98 -10.15 -5.96
N LYS A 21 -6.10 -10.27 -4.96
CA LYS A 21 -6.47 -10.66 -3.60
C LYS A 21 -7.30 -9.61 -2.86
N THR A 22 -7.03 -8.34 -3.14
CA THR A 22 -7.68 -7.19 -2.48
C THR A 22 -8.95 -6.72 -3.19
N GLY A 23 -9.25 -7.24 -4.38
CA GLY A 23 -10.34 -6.74 -5.21
C GLY A 23 -10.05 -5.36 -5.85
N LEU A 24 -8.85 -4.82 -5.69
CA LEU A 24 -8.45 -3.56 -6.30
C LEU A 24 -8.19 -3.74 -7.80
N SER A 25 -8.57 -2.74 -8.59
CA SER A 25 -8.22 -2.73 -10.00
C SER A 25 -6.70 -2.55 -10.18
N ARG A 26 -6.14 -3.10 -11.27
CA ARG A 26 -4.73 -2.86 -11.63
C ARG A 26 -4.41 -1.37 -11.79
N ALA A 27 -5.36 -0.60 -12.31
CA ALA A 27 -5.23 0.85 -12.42
C ALA A 27 -5.10 1.51 -11.03
N ARG A 28 -5.94 1.12 -10.07
CA ARG A 28 -5.89 1.64 -8.69
C ARG A 28 -4.59 1.26 -7.99
N MET A 29 -4.13 0.01 -8.11
CA MET A 29 -2.85 -0.43 -7.56
C MET A 29 -1.66 0.36 -8.15
N ASN A 30 -1.69 0.65 -9.45
CA ASN A 30 -0.66 1.48 -10.08
C ASN A 30 -0.73 2.93 -9.58
N GLU A 31 -1.93 3.50 -9.49
CA GLU A 31 -2.13 4.86 -8.96
C GLU A 31 -1.56 4.98 -7.53
N LEU A 32 -1.91 4.05 -6.64
CA LEU A 32 -1.44 4.01 -5.25
C LEU A 32 0.08 3.85 -5.10
N THR A 33 0.74 3.21 -6.08
CA THR A 33 2.19 2.97 -6.04
C THR A 33 3.03 4.00 -6.78
N LEU A 34 2.43 4.76 -7.71
CA LEU A 34 3.14 5.67 -8.60
C LEU A 34 2.78 7.15 -8.39
N SER A 35 1.54 7.46 -7.96
CA SER A 35 1.06 8.84 -7.83
C SER A 35 1.10 9.32 -6.39
N GLU A 36 1.92 10.33 -6.11
CA GLU A 36 2.01 10.97 -4.78
C GLU A 36 0.75 11.74 -4.40
N ARG A 37 -0.11 12.06 -5.38
CA ARG A 37 -1.41 12.72 -5.13
C ARG A 37 -2.51 11.73 -4.75
N SER A 38 -2.26 10.42 -4.89
CA SER A 38 -3.26 9.42 -4.56
C SER A 38 -3.31 9.21 -3.05
N HIS A 39 -4.51 9.28 -2.49
CA HIS A 39 -4.74 8.97 -1.08
C HIS A 39 -5.05 7.48 -0.93
N LEU A 40 -4.21 6.80 -0.15
CA LEU A 40 -4.45 5.43 0.28
C LEU A 40 -5.51 5.43 1.39
N ARG A 41 -6.64 4.79 1.15
CA ARG A 41 -7.70 4.66 2.17
C ARG A 41 -7.31 3.60 3.20
N ALA A 42 -7.83 3.72 4.41
CA ALA A 42 -7.57 2.76 5.49
C ALA A 42 -7.98 1.32 5.11
N GLU A 43 -9.13 1.16 4.43
CA GLU A 43 -9.59 -0.14 3.93
C GLU A 43 -8.63 -0.75 2.90
N GLU A 44 -8.16 0.06 1.95
CA GLU A 44 -7.18 -0.37 0.94
C GLU A 44 -5.87 -0.79 1.60
N LEU A 45 -5.38 0.01 2.56
CA LEU A 45 -4.19 -0.32 3.35
C LEU A 45 -4.36 -1.67 4.06
N TYR A 46 -5.50 -1.87 4.73
CA TYR A 46 -5.78 -3.08 5.49
C TYR A 46 -5.78 -4.31 4.58
N LEU A 47 -6.49 -4.26 3.46
CA LEU A 47 -6.54 -5.36 2.49
C LEU A 47 -5.17 -5.64 1.88
N ILE A 48 -4.41 -4.60 1.52
CA ILE A 48 -3.05 -4.75 0.99
C ILE A 48 -2.14 -5.43 2.02
N ALA A 49 -2.19 -5.01 3.29
CA ALA A 49 -1.41 -5.62 4.36
C ALA A 49 -1.71 -7.11 4.51
N LEU A 50 -3.00 -7.47 4.54
CA LEU A 50 -3.42 -8.88 4.59
C LEU A 50 -2.94 -9.66 3.36
N ALA A 51 -3.04 -9.07 2.16
CA ALA A 51 -2.66 -9.73 0.91
C ALA A 51 -1.16 -10.04 0.82
N ILE A 52 -0.32 -9.24 1.48
CA ILE A 52 1.14 -9.41 1.54
C ILE A 52 1.60 -10.09 2.83
N GLY A 53 0.68 -10.50 3.71
CA GLY A 53 0.99 -11.24 4.93
C GLY A 53 1.68 -10.42 6.02
N VAL A 54 1.41 -9.11 6.10
CA VAL A 54 1.93 -8.24 7.17
C VAL A 54 0.80 -7.69 8.03
N SER A 55 1.13 -7.25 9.24
CA SER A 55 0.16 -6.55 10.09
C SER A 55 -0.27 -5.23 9.44
N PRO A 56 -1.56 -4.89 9.40
CA PRO A 56 -2.04 -3.58 8.96
C PRO A 56 -1.39 -2.42 9.72
N CYS A 57 -1.13 -2.60 11.02
CA CYS A 57 -0.44 -1.58 11.82
C CYS A 57 1.03 -1.41 11.40
N GLU A 58 1.74 -2.50 11.05
CA GLU A 58 3.12 -2.42 10.52
C GLU A 58 3.16 -1.61 9.23
N LEU A 59 2.22 -1.88 8.31
CA LEU A 59 2.13 -1.13 7.06
C LEU A 59 1.77 0.34 7.32
N LEU A 60 0.86 0.61 8.25
CA LEU A 60 0.51 1.98 8.64
C LEU A 60 1.71 2.75 9.17
N GLU A 61 2.45 2.18 10.12
CA GLU A 61 3.65 2.80 10.70
C GLU A 61 4.75 3.02 9.65
N ALA A 62 4.95 2.06 8.74
CA ALA A 62 5.91 2.21 7.65
C ALA A 62 5.60 3.40 6.73
N LEU A 63 4.31 3.69 6.50
CA LEU A 63 3.88 4.78 5.61
C LEU A 63 3.76 6.12 6.36
N CYS A 64 3.24 6.09 7.57
CA CYS A 64 2.74 7.26 8.32
C CYS A 64 3.47 7.55 9.63
N GLY A 65 4.40 6.71 10.10
CA GLY A 65 5.02 6.84 11.43
C GLY A 65 5.84 8.12 11.65
N GLY A 66 6.19 8.84 10.56
CA GLY A 66 6.86 10.13 10.64
C GLY A 66 5.94 11.35 10.71
N ILE A 67 4.61 11.16 10.64
CA ILE A 67 3.65 12.27 10.65
C ILE A 67 3.54 12.83 12.08
N LYS A 68 3.60 14.16 12.20
CA LYS A 68 3.48 14.87 13.49
C LYS A 68 2.23 15.75 13.48
N LEU A 69 1.62 15.89 14.65
CA LEU A 69 0.58 16.90 14.90
C LEU A 69 1.18 18.31 14.70
N ARG A 70 0.36 19.23 14.21
CA ARG A 70 0.68 20.64 14.04
C ARG A 70 -0.12 21.48 15.02
#